data_AF-A0A2C1L1S6-F1
#
_entry.id   AF-A0A2C1L1S6-F1
#
_cell.length_a   1.000
_cell.length_b   1.000
_cell.length_c   1.000
_cell.angle_alpha   90.00
_cell.angle_beta   90.00
_cell.angle_gamma   90.00
#
_symmetry.space_group_name_H-M   'P 1'
#
loop_
_entity.id
_entity.type
_entity.pdbx_description
1 polymer ?
#
loop_
_entity_poly.entity_id
_entity_poly.type
_entity_poly.pdbx_seq_one_letter_code
_entity_poly.pdbx_strand_id
1 'polypeptide(L)'
;MKIQLIHSDVMDKLDEVQKAIENVKLEDVPVSLLGENYLTYTIEWKEREQKIIRLITDYMKELEKNVADTKINVTAMKNQDEAISR
;
A
#
# COMPACT_ATOMS: atom_id res chain seq x y z
N MET A 1 -12.64 31.16 12.86
CA MET A 1 -12.38 29.72 13.09
C MET A 1 -11.37 29.29 12.04
N LYS A 2 -10.06 29.30 12.35
CA LYS A 2 -9.03 28.78 11.43
C LYS A 2 -9.05 27.27 11.60
N ILE A 3 -9.50 26.53 10.59
CA ILE A 3 -9.29 25.08 10.53
C ILE A 3 -7.79 24.93 10.21
N GLN A 4 -6.96 24.93 11.25
CA GLN A 4 -5.54 24.64 11.07
C GLN A 4 -5.43 23.14 10.87
N LEU A 5 -4.90 22.73 9.72
CA LEU A 5 -4.49 21.35 9.48
C LEU A 5 -3.52 20.96 10.60
N ILE A 6 -3.86 19.95 11.41
CA ILE A 6 -2.92 19.36 12.36
C ILE A 6 -1.98 18.47 11.54
N HIS A 7 -1.05 19.11 10.83
CA HIS A 7 -0.15 18.48 9.88
C HIS A 7 0.64 17.34 10.53
N SER A 8 1.00 17.45 11.80
CA SER A 8 1.64 16.37 12.56
C SER A 8 0.77 15.11 12.57
N ASP A 9 -0.49 15.24 12.99
CA ASP A 9 -1.39 14.10 13.17
C ASP A 9 -1.70 13.41 11.84
N VAL A 10 -1.80 14.18 10.75
CA VAL A 10 -2.00 13.63 9.40
C VAL A 10 -0.75 12.90 8.91
N MET A 11 0.44 13.45 9.14
CA MET A 11 1.70 12.80 8.74
C MET A 11 1.96 11.54 9.55
N ASP A 12 1.70 11.56 10.86
CA ASP A 12 1.83 10.39 11.73
C ASP A 12 0.92 9.25 11.26
N LYS A 13 -0.32 9.58 10.85
CA LYS A 13 -1.25 8.58 10.31
C LYS A 13 -0.79 8.02 8.97
N LEU A 14 -0.23 8.85 8.09
CA LEU A 14 0.32 8.39 6.81
C LEU A 14 1.57 7.51 7.01
N ASP A 15 2.37 7.76 8.04
CA ASP A 15 3.51 6.91 8.42
C ASP A 15 3.06 5.57 8.99
N GLU A 16 1.99 5.53 9.80
CA GLU A 16 1.38 4.27 10.25
C GLU A 16 0.88 3.42 9.07
N VAL A 17 0.21 4.03 8.09
CA VAL A 17 -0.27 3.33 6.90
C VAL A 17 0.89 2.79 6.08
N GLN A 18 1.95 3.59 5.88
CA GLN A 18 3.14 3.14 5.16
C GLN A 18 3.80 1.93 5.85
N LYS A 19 3.97 1.98 7.18
CA LYS A 19 4.49 0.84 7.96
C LYS A 19 3.58 -0.39 7.87
N ALA A 20 2.26 -0.19 7.84
CA ALA A 20 1.32 -1.30 7.69
C ALA A 20 1.49 -1.99 6.34
N ILE A 21 1.68 -1.23 5.26
CA ILE A 21 1.94 -1.76 3.91
C ILE A 21 3.26 -2.54 3.88
N GLU A 22 4.34 -1.98 4.42
CA GLU A 22 5.66 -2.62 4.46
C GLU A 22 5.67 -3.95 5.23
N ASN A 23 4.75 -4.13 6.18
CA ASN A 23 4.62 -5.35 6.97
C ASN A 23 3.77 -6.44 6.30
N VAL A 24 3.06 -6.14 5.21
CA VAL A 24 2.31 -7.15 4.45
C VAL A 24 3.31 -7.97 3.62
N LYS A 25 3.65 -9.16 4.12
CA LYS A 25 4.43 -10.16 3.39
C LYS A 25 3.48 -11.20 2.82
N LEU A 26 3.39 -11.25 1.50
CA LEU A 26 2.77 -12.37 0.80
C LEU A 26 3.85 -13.44 0.63
N GLU A 27 3.65 -14.59 1.25
CA GLU A 27 4.53 -15.74 1.01
C GLU A 27 4.27 -16.26 -0.41
N ASP A 28 5.35 -16.47 -1.17
CA ASP A 28 5.26 -17.15 -2.44
C ASP A 28 4.77 -18.59 -2.20
N VAL A 29 3.86 -19.05 -3.06
CA VAL A 29 3.40 -20.43 -3.01
C VAL A 29 4.60 -21.35 -3.24
N PRO A 30 5.00 -22.21 -2.28
CA PRO A 30 6.12 -23.12 -2.44
C PRO A 30 5.74 -24.22 -3.44
N VAL A 31 6.00 -23.96 -4.72
CA VAL A 31 5.70 -24.88 -5.84
C VAL A 31 6.40 -26.22 -5.65
N SER A 32 7.53 -26.25 -4.94
CA SER A 32 8.30 -27.45 -4.61
C SER A 32 7.58 -28.43 -3.68
N LEU A 33 6.58 -27.97 -2.90
CA LEU A 33 5.79 -28.83 -2.01
C LEU A 33 4.63 -29.55 -2.72
N LEU A 34 4.31 -29.15 -3.96
CA LEU A 34 3.18 -29.71 -4.72
C LEU A 34 3.50 -31.06 -5.40
N GLY A 35 4.77 -31.46 -5.46
CA GLY A 35 5.22 -32.66 -6.20
C GLY A 35 4.89 -32.62 -7.70
N GLU A 36 5.05 -33.75 -8.41
CA GLU A 36 4.60 -33.91 -9.81
C GLU A 36 3.09 -34.22 -9.89
N ASN A 37 2.27 -33.52 -9.11
CA ASN A 37 0.83 -33.79 -9.08
C ASN A 37 0.11 -33.06 -10.24
N TYR A 38 0.07 -33.72 -11.41
CA TYR A 38 -0.57 -33.28 -12.64
C TYR A 38 -2.11 -33.42 -12.63
N LEU A 39 -2.75 -33.02 -11.53
CA LEU A 39 -4.20 -32.84 -11.48
C LEU A 39 -4.54 -31.44 -12.00
N THR A 40 -5.48 -31.33 -12.94
CA THR A 40 -5.97 -30.06 -13.49
C THR A 40 -6.32 -29.05 -12.38
N TYR A 41 -6.88 -29.56 -11.28
CA TYR A 41 -7.18 -28.77 -10.09
C TYR A 41 -5.96 -28.07 -9.46
N THR A 42 -4.81 -28.74 -9.38
CA THR A 42 -3.57 -28.18 -8.82
C THR A 42 -3.01 -27.07 -9.69
N ILE A 43 -3.15 -27.19 -11.01
CA ILE A 43 -2.75 -26.18 -11.99
C ILE A 43 -3.65 -24.94 -11.84
N GLU A 44 -4.97 -25.13 -11.85
CA GLU A 44 -5.93 -24.03 -11.67
C GLU A 44 -5.76 -23.33 -10.32
N TRP A 45 -5.49 -24.08 -9.25
CA TRP A 45 -5.21 -23.51 -7.93
C TRP A 45 -3.95 -22.65 -7.94
N LYS A 46 -2.85 -23.14 -8.53
CA LYS A 46 -1.60 -22.39 -8.66
C LYS A 46 -1.77 -21.09 -9.47
N GLU A 47 -2.47 -21.15 -10.60
CA GLU A 47 -2.75 -19.98 -11.43
C GLU A 47 -3.61 -18.95 -10.67
N ARG A 48 -4.60 -19.41 -9.91
CA ARG A 48 -5.42 -18.53 -9.07
C ARG A 48 -4.59 -17.86 -7.99
N GLU A 49 -3.73 -18.58 -7.30
CA GLU A 49 -2.91 -17.95 -6.25
C GLU A 49 -1.89 -16.97 -6.81
N GLN A 50 -1.25 -17.29 -7.94
CA GLN A 50 -0.39 -16.33 -8.63
C GLN A 50 -1.15 -15.06 -9.03
N LYS A 51 -2.41 -15.21 -9.47
CA LYS A 51 -3.27 -14.06 -9.80
C LYS A 51 -3.64 -13.24 -8.57
N ILE A 52 -3.95 -13.88 -7.44
CA ILE A 52 -4.26 -13.19 -6.18
C ILE A 52 -3.04 -12.43 -5.67
N ILE A 53 -1.87 -13.07 -5.64
CA ILE A 53 -0.61 -12.44 -5.24
C ILE A 53 -0.32 -11.20 -6.10
N ARG A 54 -0.50 -11.33 -7.43
CA ARG A 54 -0.32 -10.21 -8.35
C ARG A 54 -1.29 -9.07 -8.07
N LEU A 55 -2.58 -9.36 -7.90
CA LEU A 55 -3.60 -8.34 -7.62
C LEU A 55 -3.31 -7.59 -6.32
N ILE A 56 -2.94 -8.31 -5.26
CA ILE A 56 -2.61 -7.69 -3.97
C ILE A 56 -1.33 -6.86 -4.10
N THR A 57 -0.32 -7.35 -4.82
CA THR A 57 0.93 -6.60 -5.07
C THR A 57 0.67 -5.30 -5.84
N ASP A 58 -0.14 -5.37 -6.90
CA ASP A 58 -0.47 -4.19 -7.70
C ASP A 58 -1.31 -3.19 -6.88
N TYR A 59 -2.23 -3.67 -6.04
CA TYR A 59 -2.98 -2.84 -5.11
C TYR A 59 -2.07 -2.14 -4.08
N MET A 60 -1.09 -2.86 -3.50
CA MET A 60 -0.14 -2.29 -2.55
C MET A 60 0.68 -1.15 -3.19
N LYS A 61 1.14 -1.32 -4.43
CA LYS A 61 1.87 -0.26 -5.16
C LYS A 61 1.03 1.00 -5.37
N GLU A 62 -0.22 0.85 -5.78
CA GLU A 62 -1.12 2.00 -5.95
C GLU A 62 -1.43 2.67 -4.61
N LEU A 63 -1.53 1.89 -3.53
CA LEU A 63 -1.71 2.43 -2.19
C LEU A 63 -0.49 3.21 -1.70
N GLU A 64 0.73 2.70 -1.90
CA GLU A 64 1.98 3.41 -1.60
C GLU A 64 2.07 4.75 -2.34
N LYS A 65 1.73 4.75 -3.63
CA LYS A 65 1.68 5.95 -4.44
C LYS A 65 0.67 6.96 -3.89
N ASN A 66 -0.54 6.52 -3.55
CA ASN A 66 -1.57 7.39 -2.97
C ASN A 66 -1.13 7.99 -1.63
N VAL A 67 -0.44 7.22 -0.79
CA VAL A 67 0.13 7.73 0.48
C VAL A 67 1.19 8.79 0.19
N ALA A 68 2.09 8.55 -0.76
CA ALA A 68 3.12 9.52 -1.16
C ALA A 68 2.51 10.82 -1.72
N ASP A 69 1.53 10.71 -2.62
CA ASP A 69 0.82 11.85 -3.18
C ASP A 69 0.07 12.64 -2.10
N THR A 70 -0.55 11.94 -1.15
CA THR A 70 -1.21 12.58 0.00
C THR A 70 -0.23 13.32 0.89
N LYS A 71 0.96 12.76 1.17
CA LYS A 71 2.02 13.46 1.94
C LYS A 71 2.47 14.73 1.24
N ILE A 72 2.66 14.69 -0.09
CA ILE A 72 3.02 15.87 -0.90
C ILE A 72 1.93 16.94 -0.81
N ASN A 73 0.67 16.55 -0.98
CA ASN A 73 -0.47 17.46 -0.94
C ASN A 73 -0.63 18.12 0.43
N VAL A 74 -0.54 17.34 1.52
CA VAL A 74 -0.61 17.83 2.91
C VAL A 74 0.51 18.82 3.20
N THR A 75 1.72 18.54 2.72
CA THR A 75 2.87 19.45 2.85
C THR A 75 2.65 20.74 2.07
N ALA A 76 2.14 20.66 0.85
CA ALA A 76 1.85 21.83 0.01
C ALA A 76 0.76 22.72 0.64
N MET A 77 -0.29 22.13 1.23
CA MET A 77 -1.34 22.87 1.93
C MET A 77 -0.78 23.63 3.14
N LYS A 78 0.10 22.99 3.94
CA LYS A 78 0.77 23.68 5.05
C LYS A 78 1.62 24.86 4.56
N ASN A 79 2.40 24.68 3.51
CA ASN A 79 3.23 25.75 2.95
C ASN A 79 2.38 26.93 2.44
N GLN A 80 1.21 26.65 1.84
CA GLN A 80 0.26 27.69 1.42
C GLN A 80 -0.32 28.45 2.62
N ASP A 81 -0.75 27.74 3.66
CA ASP A 81 -1.26 28.35 4.90
C ASP A 81 -0.21 29.26 5.56
N GLU A 82 1.06 28.85 5.58
CA GLU A 82 2.18 29.65 6.11
C GLU A 82 2.48 30.89 5.24
N ALA A 83 2.38 30.76 3.91
CA ALA A 83 2.60 31.88 2.99
C ALA A 83 1.48 32.93 3.05
N ILE A 84 0.23 32.50 3.26
CA ILE A 84 -0.95 33.39 3.40
C ILE A 84 -0.96 34.08 4.78
N SER A 85 -0.37 33.45 5.80
CA SER A 85 -0.34 33.99 7.15
C SER A 85 0.84 34.95 7.42
N ARG A 86 1.69 35.19 6.42
CA ARG A 86 2.67 36.29 6.35
C ARG A 86 2.07 37.51 5.67
#